data_AF-A0A0K8WCE5-F1
#
_entry.id   AF-A0A0K8WCE5-F1
#
_cell.length_a   1.000
_cell.length_b   1.000
_cell.length_c   1.000
_cell.angle_alpha   90.00
_cell.angle_beta   90.00
_cell.angle_gamma   90.00
#
_symmetry.space_group_name_H-M   'P 1'
#
loop_
_entity.id
_entity.type
_entity.pdbx_description
1 polymer ?
#
loop_
_entity_poly.entity_id
_entity_poly.type
_entity_poly.pdbx_seq_one_letter_code
_entity_poly.pdbx_strand_id
1 'polypeptide(L)'
;MLSLGIRWETCRKLQILCTSPCLTSRLQSTVATSTKASNARDNTEYTDEPIYPEIQDLSFKARKLRETGSWHEEIRKVPTVEEKLIKINMPRYYGFKVVDLSDSKVPYNSLPAMQHYTRTIYEDVKSKDPLQETPQTDDQKFEVYTESIKSEIQESIEYVNDYFSNAYPDAANMEPQERENIFARLIVEQVNRTLINVLSSDFLHLQESEIDYSPRHEAFWSVGGINPPKNVVRSKKGRKWQKEMANDPYNRFMQYSGKPFLAIRHRNQITPWKNESESTNIELAKTVPRFNYDPRTLGYVCSHQHLTNIPGKKN
;
A
#
# COMPACT_ATOMS: atom_id res chain seq x y z
N MET A 1 8.36 -26.34 -59.06
CA MET A 1 9.23 -26.93 -58.01
C MET A 1 8.87 -26.28 -56.68
N LEU A 2 8.58 -27.14 -55.71
CA LEU A 2 8.66 -26.97 -54.24
C LEU A 2 7.65 -26.04 -53.54
N SER A 3 6.68 -26.72 -52.91
CA SER A 3 5.87 -26.27 -51.79
C SER A 3 6.71 -26.03 -50.53
N LEU A 4 6.39 -24.99 -49.76
CA LEU A 4 6.69 -24.94 -48.34
C LEU A 4 5.45 -24.43 -47.59
N GLY A 5 4.72 -25.39 -47.00
CA GLY A 5 3.72 -25.12 -45.98
C GLY A 5 4.40 -24.93 -44.64
N ILE A 6 4.02 -23.87 -43.92
CA ILE A 6 4.41 -23.68 -42.52
C ILE A 6 3.11 -23.61 -41.70
N ARG A 7 2.83 -24.71 -41.00
CA ARG A 7 1.80 -24.82 -39.98
C ARG A 7 2.10 -23.88 -38.83
N TRP A 8 1.10 -23.11 -38.41
CA TRP A 8 1.08 -22.45 -37.10
C TRP A 8 0.29 -23.33 -36.13
N GLU A 9 1.00 -24.15 -35.37
CA GLU A 9 0.44 -24.92 -34.26
C GLU A 9 1.22 -24.63 -32.97
N THR A 10 0.46 -24.30 -31.92
CA THR A 10 0.76 -24.45 -30.49
C THR A 10 1.66 -23.42 -29.78
N CYS A 11 1.02 -22.35 -29.30
CA CYS A 11 1.43 -21.67 -28.07
C CYS A 11 0.50 -22.14 -26.92
N ARG A 12 0.89 -23.21 -26.22
CA ARG A 12 0.19 -23.74 -25.03
C ARG A 12 1.20 -23.97 -23.91
N LYS A 13 0.80 -23.53 -22.70
CA LYS A 13 1.34 -23.80 -21.35
C LYS A 13 2.44 -22.85 -20.84
N LEU A 14 2.00 -21.71 -20.28
CA LEU A 14 2.64 -21.16 -19.08
C LEU A 14 1.87 -21.72 -17.87
N GLN A 15 2.41 -22.80 -17.31
CA GLN A 15 1.98 -23.37 -16.03
C GLN A 15 2.46 -22.47 -14.90
N ILE A 16 1.53 -21.87 -14.17
CA ILE A 16 1.77 -21.35 -12.82
C ILE A 16 1.73 -22.57 -11.89
N LEU A 17 2.92 -23.12 -11.63
CA LEU A 17 3.19 -24.02 -10.54
C LEU A 17 3.92 -23.20 -9.46
N CYS A 18 3.28 -23.07 -8.29
CA CYS A 18 4.01 -22.78 -7.06
C CYS A 18 4.73 -24.06 -6.68
N THR A 19 6.01 -24.15 -7.02
CA THR A 19 6.95 -25.12 -6.48
C THR A 19 8.19 -24.35 -6.10
N SER A 20 8.45 -24.22 -4.80
CA SER A 20 9.73 -23.74 -4.29
C SER A 20 10.85 -24.70 -4.74
N PRO A 21 12.00 -24.22 -5.22
CA PRO A 21 13.13 -25.09 -5.50
C PRO A 21 13.90 -25.37 -4.20
N CYS A 22 13.95 -26.65 -3.81
CA CYS A 22 14.90 -27.16 -2.84
C CYS A 22 16.25 -27.32 -3.55
N LEU A 23 17.24 -26.49 -3.20
CA LEU A 23 18.61 -26.62 -3.71
C LEU A 23 19.29 -27.82 -3.05
N THR A 24 19.44 -28.92 -3.80
CA THR A 24 20.31 -30.04 -3.44
C THR A 24 21.64 -29.89 -4.15
N SER A 25 22.71 -29.55 -3.41
CA SER A 25 24.09 -29.69 -3.90
C SER A 25 24.56 -31.13 -3.64
N ARG A 26 24.91 -31.81 -4.73
CA ARG A 26 25.42 -33.18 -4.78
C ARG A 26 26.94 -33.14 -4.83
N LEU A 27 27.63 -33.65 -3.80
CA LEU A 27 29.03 -34.07 -3.88
C LEU A 27 29.12 -35.54 -3.46
N GLN A 28 29.98 -36.27 -4.16
CA GLN A 28 30.07 -37.73 -4.22
C GLN A 28 30.99 -38.33 -3.16
N SER A 29 30.60 -39.53 -2.68
CA SER A 29 31.44 -40.65 -2.17
C SER A 29 32.31 -40.36 -0.92
N THR A 30 32.58 -41.25 0.03
CA THR A 30 32.84 -42.70 0.03
C THR A 30 32.61 -43.26 1.45
N VAL A 31 32.70 -44.58 1.56
CA VAL A 31 32.27 -45.49 2.64
C VAL A 31 33.07 -45.42 3.95
N ALA A 32 32.32 -45.47 5.05
CA ALA A 32 32.55 -46.03 6.40
C ALA A 32 33.86 -45.80 7.17
N THR A 33 33.74 -45.24 8.37
CA THR A 33 33.98 -46.00 9.62
C THR A 33 33.30 -45.33 10.81
N SER A 34 32.64 -46.13 11.64
CA SER A 34 31.91 -45.69 12.83
C SER A 34 32.88 -45.21 13.90
N THR A 35 32.61 -44.08 14.54
CA THR A 35 32.91 -43.90 15.97
C THR A 35 31.91 -42.91 16.57
N LYS A 36 31.34 -43.36 17.67
CA LYS A 36 30.27 -42.74 18.44
C LYS A 36 30.71 -41.38 19.00
N ALA A 37 29.95 -40.34 18.69
CA ALA A 37 29.73 -39.22 19.60
C ALA A 37 28.24 -39.26 19.98
N SER A 38 27.99 -39.81 21.16
CA SER A 38 26.69 -40.00 21.77
C SER A 38 26.05 -38.66 22.13
N ASN A 39 25.21 -38.12 21.27
CA ASN A 39 24.03 -37.42 21.77
C ASN A 39 23.03 -38.51 22.16
N ALA A 40 23.03 -38.82 23.46
CA ALA A 40 22.06 -39.67 24.09
C ALA A 40 20.67 -39.22 23.63
N ARG A 41 19.96 -40.15 23.00
CA ARG A 41 18.52 -40.08 22.87
C ARG A 41 17.98 -40.12 24.30
N ASP A 42 17.43 -39.01 24.78
CA ASP A 42 16.39 -39.08 25.80
C ASP A 42 15.16 -39.74 25.14
N ASN A 43 15.24 -41.06 24.98
CA ASN A 43 14.09 -41.91 24.73
C ASN A 43 13.44 -42.17 26.09
N THR A 44 12.81 -41.16 26.68
CA THR A 44 11.73 -41.36 27.65
C THR A 44 10.49 -41.78 26.85
N GLU A 45 10.56 -42.96 26.24
CA GLU A 45 9.52 -43.52 25.35
C GLU A 45 8.22 -43.85 26.10
N TYR A 46 8.25 -43.78 27.43
CA TYR A 46 7.09 -43.85 28.33
C TYR A 46 7.13 -42.66 29.29
N THR A 47 6.38 -41.61 28.96
CA THR A 47 5.91 -40.64 29.94
C THR A 47 4.61 -41.19 30.54
N ASP A 48 4.40 -41.06 31.86
CA ASP A 48 3.22 -41.60 32.54
C ASP A 48 1.90 -41.02 31.98
N GLU A 49 1.97 -39.85 31.34
CA GLU A 49 0.87 -39.25 30.60
C GLU A 49 1.11 -39.35 29.08
N PRO A 50 0.16 -39.88 28.29
CA PRO A 50 0.31 -39.97 26.84
C PRO A 50 0.30 -38.58 26.19
N ILE A 51 1.42 -38.18 25.60
CA ILE A 51 1.53 -36.94 24.81
C ILE A 51 1.06 -37.23 23.37
N TYR A 52 -0.20 -36.94 23.07
CA TYR A 52 -0.73 -37.06 21.71
C TYR A 52 -0.33 -35.86 20.84
N PRO A 53 -0.03 -36.06 19.55
CA PRO A 53 0.15 -34.97 18.62
C PRO A 53 -1.17 -34.23 18.37
N GLU A 54 -1.08 -32.95 18.01
CA GLU A 54 -2.24 -32.14 17.65
C GLU A 54 -2.97 -32.74 16.43
N ILE A 55 -4.29 -32.86 16.51
CA ILE A 55 -5.12 -33.36 15.40
C ILE A 55 -5.12 -32.31 14.29
N GLN A 56 -4.51 -32.63 13.15
CA GLN A 56 -4.44 -31.72 12.01
C GLN A 56 -5.46 -32.05 10.93
N ASP A 57 -6.22 -31.05 10.48
CA ASP A 57 -6.99 -31.17 9.23
C ASP A 57 -6.04 -31.26 8.03
N LEU A 58 -6.18 -32.31 7.23
CA LEU A 58 -5.36 -32.58 6.03
C LEU A 58 -5.96 -31.97 4.75
N SER A 59 -7.11 -31.32 4.84
CA SER A 59 -7.75 -30.63 3.73
C SER A 59 -6.80 -29.61 3.07
N PHE A 60 -6.94 -29.42 1.76
CA PHE A 60 -6.11 -28.45 1.01
C PHE A 60 -6.23 -27.03 1.59
N LYS A 61 -7.43 -26.65 2.05
CA LYS A 61 -7.72 -25.34 2.65
C LYS A 61 -7.00 -25.18 3.99
N ALA A 62 -7.09 -26.17 4.88
CA ALA A 62 -6.40 -26.12 6.17
C ALA A 62 -4.88 -26.10 6.01
N ARG A 63 -4.33 -26.90 5.09
CA ARG A 63 -2.89 -26.86 4.77
C ARG A 63 -2.44 -25.48 4.30
N LYS A 64 -3.18 -24.86 3.38
CA LYS A 64 -2.87 -23.50 2.90
C LYS A 64 -2.98 -22.44 3.99
N LEU A 65 -3.93 -22.59 4.90
CA LEU A 65 -4.08 -21.70 6.05
C LEU A 65 -2.88 -21.83 7.00
N ARG A 66 -2.44 -23.06 7.31
CA ARG A 66 -1.23 -23.31 8.12
C ARG A 66 0.03 -22.73 7.48
N GLU A 67 0.23 -22.96 6.18
CA GLU A 67 1.36 -22.37 5.43
C GLU A 67 1.35 -20.82 5.47
N THR A 68 0.15 -20.22 5.40
CA THR A 68 0.00 -18.75 5.51
C THR A 68 0.30 -18.28 6.93
N GLY A 69 -0.17 -19.02 7.93
CA GLY A 69 0.09 -18.75 9.35
C GLY A 69 1.57 -18.83 9.69
N SER A 70 2.26 -19.89 9.26
CA SER A 70 3.71 -20.03 9.48
C SER A 70 4.49 -18.90 8.82
N TRP A 71 4.11 -18.51 7.60
CA TRP A 71 4.72 -17.36 6.92
C TRP A 71 4.50 -16.04 7.66
N HIS A 72 3.30 -15.80 8.21
CA HIS A 72 3.04 -14.63 9.06
C HIS A 72 3.87 -14.64 10.34
N GLU A 73 4.04 -15.79 10.99
CA GLU A 73 4.89 -15.92 12.17
C GLU A 73 6.37 -15.69 11.84
N GLU A 74 6.85 -16.17 10.69
CA GLU A 74 8.19 -15.87 10.20
C GLU A 74 8.40 -14.36 10.05
N ILE A 75 7.46 -13.65 9.42
CA ILE A 75 7.53 -12.18 9.27
C ILE A 75 7.49 -11.49 10.64
N ARG A 76 6.65 -11.98 11.57
CA ARG A 76 6.52 -11.41 12.92
C ARG A 76 7.84 -11.50 13.70
N LYS A 77 8.60 -12.58 13.53
CA LYS A 77 9.88 -12.83 14.22
C LYS A 77 11.02 -11.94 13.71
N VAL A 78 10.89 -11.32 12.54
CA VAL A 78 11.91 -10.43 11.99
C VAL A 78 11.97 -9.14 12.83
N PRO A 79 13.16 -8.65 13.24
CA PRO A 79 13.28 -7.49 14.12
C PRO A 79 13.00 -6.15 13.44
N THR A 80 13.56 -5.91 12.24
CA THR A 80 13.52 -4.60 11.58
C THR A 80 12.37 -4.48 10.58
N VAL A 81 11.97 -3.25 10.26
CA VAL A 81 10.88 -2.97 9.30
C VAL A 81 11.35 -3.28 7.87
N GLU A 82 12.60 -2.99 7.56
CA GLU A 82 13.23 -3.19 6.26
C GLU A 82 13.31 -4.69 5.94
N GLU A 83 13.77 -5.50 6.88
CA GLU A 83 13.82 -6.95 6.72
C GLU A 83 12.41 -7.55 6.59
N LYS A 84 11.40 -7.00 7.28
CA LYS A 84 9.99 -7.42 7.09
C LYS A 84 9.53 -7.16 5.67
N LEU A 85 9.80 -5.96 5.13
CA LEU A 85 9.47 -5.62 3.74
C LEU A 85 10.20 -6.51 2.73
N ILE A 86 11.48 -6.82 2.99
CA ILE A 86 12.24 -7.77 2.16
C ILE A 86 11.58 -9.14 2.22
N LYS A 87 11.33 -9.69 3.41
CA LYS A 87 10.73 -11.02 3.62
C LYS A 87 9.35 -11.15 2.95
N ILE A 88 8.55 -10.08 2.95
CA ILE A 88 7.27 -10.02 2.25
C ILE A 88 7.45 -10.16 0.72
N ASN A 89 8.50 -9.56 0.17
CA ASN A 89 8.80 -9.57 -1.27
C ASN A 89 9.57 -10.81 -1.76
N MET A 90 10.39 -11.43 -0.90
CA MET A 90 11.19 -12.62 -1.20
C MET A 90 10.48 -13.78 -1.93
N PRO A 91 9.21 -14.15 -1.65
CA PRO A 91 8.58 -15.30 -2.32
C PRO A 91 8.37 -15.10 -3.83
N ARG A 92 8.53 -13.90 -4.38
CA ARG A 92 8.33 -13.63 -5.81
C ARG A 92 9.43 -12.74 -6.38
N TYR A 93 10.30 -13.31 -7.20
CA TYR A 93 11.40 -12.59 -7.86
C TYR A 93 10.98 -11.37 -8.70
N TYR A 94 9.83 -11.44 -9.37
CA TYR A 94 9.29 -10.34 -10.18
C TYR A 94 8.22 -9.51 -9.44
N GLY A 95 8.14 -9.64 -8.12
CA GLY A 95 7.11 -9.00 -7.31
C GLY A 95 5.70 -9.57 -7.49
N PHE A 96 4.71 -8.76 -7.14
CA PHE A 96 3.30 -9.13 -7.10
C PHE A 96 2.53 -8.41 -8.20
N LYS A 97 1.45 -9.05 -8.67
CA LYS A 97 0.49 -8.41 -9.55
C LYS A 97 -0.37 -7.46 -8.73
N VAL A 98 -0.05 -6.17 -8.80
CA VAL A 98 -0.71 -5.10 -8.04
C VAL A 98 -1.70 -4.35 -8.93
N VAL A 99 -2.62 -3.61 -8.31
CA VAL A 99 -3.42 -2.58 -8.95
C VAL A 99 -2.73 -1.27 -8.69
N ASP A 100 -2.43 -0.54 -9.76
CA ASP A 100 -1.70 0.72 -9.68
C ASP A 100 -2.68 1.86 -9.42
N LEU A 101 -2.57 2.45 -8.23
CA LEU A 101 -3.31 3.64 -7.81
C LEU A 101 -2.37 4.84 -7.87
N SER A 102 -2.75 5.87 -8.62
CA SER A 102 -1.94 7.09 -8.80
C SER A 102 -2.81 8.35 -8.72
N ASP A 103 -2.20 9.45 -8.31
CA ASP A 103 -2.89 10.76 -8.20
C ASP A 103 -3.32 11.29 -9.57
N SER A 104 -2.57 10.95 -10.61
CA SER A 104 -2.81 11.40 -11.98
C SER A 104 -4.06 10.82 -12.63
N LYS A 105 -4.60 9.71 -12.10
CA LYS A 105 -5.70 8.99 -12.74
C LYS A 105 -6.74 8.57 -11.72
N VAL A 106 -7.80 9.35 -11.64
CA VAL A 106 -8.99 9.04 -10.85
C VAL A 106 -10.15 8.69 -11.80
N PRO A 107 -10.56 7.42 -11.89
CA PRO A 107 -11.70 7.04 -12.71
C PRO A 107 -13.02 7.62 -12.20
N TYR A 108 -13.98 7.71 -13.12
CA TYR A 108 -15.34 8.17 -12.80
C TYR A 108 -16.00 7.30 -11.72
N ASN A 109 -16.68 7.96 -10.78
CA ASN A 109 -17.40 7.33 -9.66
C ASN A 109 -16.57 6.29 -8.87
N SER A 110 -15.30 6.59 -8.64
CA SER A 110 -14.37 5.71 -7.91
C SER A 110 -14.48 5.80 -6.39
N LEU A 111 -15.22 6.77 -5.84
CA LEU A 111 -15.33 6.99 -4.39
C LEU A 111 -15.85 5.76 -3.62
N PRO A 112 -16.98 5.11 -4.01
CA PRO A 112 -17.46 3.93 -3.30
C PRO A 112 -16.47 2.76 -3.37
N ALA A 113 -15.73 2.65 -4.48
CA ALA A 113 -14.70 1.63 -4.63
C ALA A 113 -13.49 1.94 -3.75
N MET A 114 -13.05 3.20 -3.68
CA MET A 114 -11.94 3.60 -2.84
C MET A 114 -12.26 3.38 -1.35
N GLN A 115 -13.43 3.82 -0.89
CA GLN A 115 -13.94 3.55 0.45
C GLN A 115 -13.97 2.06 0.79
N HIS A 116 -14.35 1.21 -0.17
CA HIS A 116 -14.28 -0.23 0.00
C HIS A 116 -12.84 -0.75 0.15
N TYR A 117 -11.92 -0.26 -0.68
CA TYR A 117 -10.53 -0.70 -0.72
C TYR A 117 -9.71 -0.24 0.50
N THR A 118 -9.97 0.96 0.99
CA THR A 118 -9.30 1.55 2.16
C THR A 118 -10.05 1.28 3.47
N ARG A 119 -11.28 0.76 3.40
CA ARG A 119 -12.19 0.59 4.55
C ARG A 119 -12.44 1.91 5.27
N THR A 120 -12.65 2.98 4.51
CA THR A 120 -12.90 4.33 5.02
C THR A 120 -14.32 4.79 4.72
N ILE A 121 -14.76 5.79 5.49
CA ILE A 121 -16.04 6.47 5.33
C ILE A 121 -15.74 7.93 5.06
N TYR A 122 -16.51 8.50 4.14
CA TYR A 122 -16.43 9.92 3.84
C TYR A 122 -17.43 10.64 4.73
N GLU A 123 -16.93 11.57 5.55
CA GLU A 123 -17.74 12.48 6.35
C GLU A 123 -17.53 13.89 5.81
N ASP A 124 -18.61 14.56 5.43
CA ASP A 124 -18.55 15.98 5.09
C ASP A 124 -18.61 16.81 6.38
N VAL A 125 -17.52 17.51 6.66
CA VAL A 125 -17.35 18.33 7.87
C VAL A 125 -18.30 19.54 7.87
N LYS A 126 -18.68 20.06 6.69
CA LYS A 126 -19.58 21.22 6.58
C LYS A 126 -21.03 20.89 6.91
N SER A 127 -21.39 19.62 6.88
CA SER A 127 -22.77 19.14 7.00
C SER A 127 -23.17 18.75 8.43
N LYS A 128 -22.25 18.83 9.41
CA LYS A 128 -22.57 18.62 10.82
C LYS A 128 -22.97 19.95 11.45
N ASP A 129 -24.12 19.99 12.12
CA ASP A 129 -24.56 21.17 12.86
C ASP A 129 -23.45 21.66 13.82
N PRO A 130 -23.16 22.97 13.87
CA PRO A 130 -22.08 23.57 14.68
C PRO A 130 -22.24 23.43 16.21
N LEU A 131 -23.17 22.60 16.68
CA LEU A 131 -23.55 22.46 18.09
C LEU A 131 -22.63 21.52 18.90
N GLN A 132 -21.54 21.01 18.32
CA GLN A 132 -20.54 20.19 19.03
C GLN A 132 -19.11 20.73 18.94
N GLU A 133 -18.93 22.01 18.61
CA GLU A 133 -17.66 22.71 18.85
C GLU A 133 -17.74 23.46 20.19
N THR A 134 -17.17 22.88 21.24
CA THR A 134 -16.72 23.67 22.39
C THR A 134 -15.32 24.23 22.11
N PRO A 135 -14.99 25.47 22.54
CA PRO A 135 -15.76 26.71 22.42
C PRO A 135 -14.89 27.89 21.94
N GLN A 136 -15.36 28.70 20.97
CA GLN A 136 -15.25 30.19 20.82
C GLN A 136 -13.95 30.97 21.14
N THR A 137 -12.87 30.35 21.60
CA THR A 137 -11.70 31.02 22.18
C THR A 137 -10.55 31.11 21.18
N ASP A 138 -10.54 30.22 20.18
CA ASP A 138 -9.55 30.21 19.10
C ASP A 138 -9.99 31.04 17.88
N ASP A 139 -11.28 31.37 17.75
CA ASP A 139 -11.81 32.11 16.61
C ASP A 139 -11.18 33.51 16.48
N GLN A 140 -10.97 34.20 17.61
CA GLN A 140 -10.34 35.53 17.62
C GLN A 140 -8.86 35.47 17.22
N LYS A 141 -8.12 34.45 17.69
CA LYS A 141 -6.72 34.27 17.27
C LYS A 141 -6.64 33.89 15.80
N PHE A 142 -7.57 33.05 15.34
CA PHE A 142 -7.66 32.65 13.94
C PHE A 142 -7.95 33.84 13.02
N GLU A 143 -8.85 34.75 13.40
CA GLU A 143 -9.11 35.99 12.67
C GLU A 143 -7.85 36.86 12.58
N VAL A 144 -7.14 37.07 13.69
CA VAL A 144 -5.88 37.83 13.72
C VAL A 144 -4.82 37.23 12.78
N TYR A 145 -4.64 35.90 12.81
CA TYR A 145 -3.72 35.24 11.88
C TYR A 145 -4.18 35.37 10.44
N THR A 146 -5.47 35.21 10.18
CA THR A 146 -6.01 35.30 8.82
C THR A 146 -5.78 36.69 8.23
N GLU A 147 -6.01 37.75 9.00
CA GLU A 147 -5.74 39.12 8.57
C GLU A 147 -4.25 39.38 8.31
N SER A 148 -3.37 38.93 9.21
CA SER A 148 -1.92 39.09 9.07
C SER A 148 -1.35 38.32 7.87
N ILE A 149 -1.79 37.07 7.67
CA ILE A 149 -1.25 36.17 6.66
C ILE A 149 -1.79 36.52 5.27
N LYS A 150 -3.01 37.05 5.17
CA LYS A 150 -3.66 37.31 3.87
C LYS A 150 -2.85 38.24 2.98
N SER A 151 -2.35 39.35 3.53
CA SER A 151 -1.53 40.29 2.76
C SER A 151 -0.22 39.65 2.30
N GLU A 152 0.44 38.88 3.17
CA GLU A 152 1.71 38.22 2.84
C GLU A 152 1.54 37.11 1.80
N ILE A 153 0.44 36.35 1.86
CA ILE A 153 0.11 35.35 0.84
C ILE A 153 -0.18 36.02 -0.51
N GLN A 154 -0.89 37.15 -0.51
CA GLN A 154 -1.16 37.87 -1.76
C GLN A 154 0.14 38.33 -2.42
N GLU A 155 1.02 39.00 -1.67
CA GLU A 155 2.34 39.43 -2.16
C GLU A 155 3.18 38.24 -2.63
N SER A 156 3.13 37.12 -1.89
CA SER A 156 3.81 35.88 -2.25
C SER A 156 3.34 35.31 -3.59
N ILE A 157 2.04 35.36 -3.88
CA ILE A 157 1.47 34.87 -5.14
C ILE A 157 1.84 35.81 -6.30
N GLU A 158 1.76 37.12 -6.09
CA GLU A 158 2.16 38.14 -7.07
C GLU A 158 3.64 37.98 -7.44
N TYR A 159 4.51 37.82 -6.42
CA TYR A 159 5.93 37.53 -6.62
C TYR A 159 6.17 36.25 -7.44
N VAL A 160 5.43 35.17 -7.17
CA VAL A 160 5.56 33.92 -7.93
C VAL A 160 5.12 34.11 -9.38
N ASN A 161 4.05 34.87 -9.62
CA ASN A 161 3.59 35.19 -10.97
C ASN A 161 4.64 35.96 -11.78
N ASP A 162 5.24 37.00 -11.17
CA ASP A 162 6.29 37.79 -11.81
C ASP A 162 7.56 36.96 -12.02
N TYR A 163 7.96 36.18 -11.01
CA TYR A 163 9.09 35.26 -11.12
C TYR A 163 8.88 34.24 -12.25
N PHE A 164 7.70 33.63 -12.33
CA PHE A 164 7.39 32.63 -13.36
C PHE A 164 7.44 33.22 -14.77
N SER A 165 6.87 34.41 -14.96
CA SER A 165 6.88 35.13 -16.24
C SER A 165 8.30 35.45 -16.71
N ASN A 166 9.17 35.82 -15.77
CA ASN A 166 10.56 36.19 -16.05
C ASN A 166 11.48 34.98 -16.22
N ALA A 167 11.33 33.94 -15.41
CA ALA A 167 12.16 32.74 -15.44
C ALA A 167 11.81 31.81 -16.60
N TYR A 168 10.56 31.87 -17.08
CA TYR A 168 10.04 31.02 -18.16
C TYR A 168 9.42 31.89 -19.28
N PRO A 169 10.21 32.69 -20.00
CA PRO A 169 9.69 33.52 -21.10
C PRO A 169 9.08 32.69 -22.24
N ASP A 170 9.58 31.46 -22.44
CA ASP A 170 9.08 30.50 -23.41
C ASP A 170 7.96 29.60 -22.88
N ALA A 171 7.33 29.94 -21.75
CA ALA A 171 6.23 29.14 -21.17
C ALA A 171 5.04 28.93 -22.13
N ALA A 172 4.89 29.78 -23.16
CA ALA A 172 3.90 29.59 -24.22
C ALA A 172 4.15 28.36 -25.10
N ASN A 173 5.41 27.92 -25.22
CA ASN A 173 5.81 26.76 -26.01
C ASN A 173 5.85 25.46 -25.19
N MET A 174 5.68 25.56 -23.86
CA MET A 174 5.64 24.40 -22.97
C MET A 174 4.30 23.67 -23.05
N GLU A 175 4.32 22.38 -22.73
CA GLU A 175 3.11 21.59 -22.63
C GLU A 175 2.22 22.15 -21.49
N PRO A 176 0.90 22.33 -21.70
CA PRO A 176 0.05 23.03 -20.75
C PRO A 176 0.06 22.41 -19.34
N GLN A 177 0.09 21.08 -19.23
CA GLN A 177 0.11 20.38 -17.95
C GLN A 177 1.45 20.55 -17.24
N GLU A 178 2.58 20.45 -17.96
CA GLU A 178 3.90 20.75 -17.40
C GLU A 178 3.99 22.19 -16.88
N ARG A 179 3.50 23.16 -17.66
CA ARG A 179 3.45 24.57 -17.28
C ARG A 179 2.66 24.79 -15.98
N GLU A 180 1.47 24.21 -15.90
CA GLU A 180 0.61 24.30 -14.72
C GLU A 180 1.27 23.64 -13.51
N ASN A 181 1.90 22.47 -13.67
CA ASN A 181 2.60 21.78 -12.60
C ASN A 181 3.77 22.60 -12.02
N ILE A 182 4.57 23.25 -12.88
CA ILE A 182 5.68 24.10 -12.43
C ILE A 182 5.13 25.29 -11.65
N PHE A 183 4.12 25.98 -12.20
CA PHE A 183 3.53 27.14 -11.57
C PHE A 183 2.85 26.80 -10.23
N ALA A 184 2.04 25.74 -10.19
CA ALA A 184 1.39 25.25 -8.98
C ALA A 184 2.42 24.86 -7.90
N ARG A 185 3.52 24.20 -8.28
CA ARG A 185 4.60 23.88 -7.35
C ARG A 185 5.19 25.15 -6.73
N LEU A 186 5.55 26.15 -7.54
CA LEU A 186 6.12 27.41 -7.02
C LEU A 186 5.17 28.11 -6.05
N ILE A 187 3.88 28.14 -6.36
CA ILE A 187 2.86 28.70 -5.45
C ILE A 187 2.85 27.92 -4.13
N VAL A 188 2.75 26.59 -4.17
CA VAL A 188 2.67 25.76 -2.96
C VAL A 188 3.92 25.92 -2.09
N GLU A 189 5.11 25.94 -2.69
CA GLU A 189 6.37 26.13 -1.97
C GLU A 189 6.42 27.51 -1.30
N GLN A 190 6.03 28.55 -2.02
CA GLN A 190 6.05 29.91 -1.52
C GLN A 190 5.00 30.13 -0.42
N VAL A 191 3.77 29.67 -0.61
CA VAL A 191 2.70 29.76 0.40
C VAL A 191 3.11 29.02 1.67
N ASN A 192 3.66 27.81 1.54
CA ASN A 192 4.17 27.06 2.69
C ASN A 192 5.27 27.83 3.44
N ARG A 193 6.20 28.47 2.72
CA ARG A 193 7.25 29.29 3.33
C ARG A 193 6.68 30.45 4.13
N THR A 194 5.71 31.18 3.56
CA THR A 194 5.05 32.30 4.23
C THR A 194 4.30 31.84 5.47
N LEU A 195 3.53 30.75 5.38
CA LEU A 195 2.81 30.18 6.51
C LEU A 195 3.74 29.77 7.65
N ILE A 196 4.83 29.06 7.36
CA ILE A 196 5.79 28.63 8.38
C ILE A 196 6.46 29.84 9.02
N ASN A 197 6.86 30.86 8.25
CA ASN A 197 7.50 32.05 8.79
C ASN A 197 6.61 32.77 9.80
N VAL A 198 5.33 33.01 9.46
CA VAL A 198 4.39 33.69 10.35
C VAL A 198 4.08 32.83 11.59
N LEU A 199 3.72 31.56 11.37
CA LEU A 199 3.23 30.68 12.43
C LEU A 199 4.34 30.14 13.34
N SER A 200 5.59 30.09 12.88
CA SER A 200 6.72 29.56 13.67
C SER A 200 7.04 30.38 14.93
N SER A 201 6.55 31.61 15.01
CA SER A 201 6.69 32.49 16.18
C SER A 201 5.88 31.97 17.37
N ASP A 202 4.64 31.52 17.11
CA ASP A 202 3.71 31.03 18.13
C ASP A 202 3.74 29.51 18.28
N PHE A 203 4.11 28.79 17.21
CA PHE A 203 4.10 27.33 17.16
C PHE A 203 5.51 26.77 16.97
N LEU A 204 6.23 26.59 18.08
CA LEU A 204 7.61 26.11 18.08
C LEU A 204 7.81 24.77 17.35
N HIS A 205 6.81 23.89 17.38
CA HIS A 205 6.87 22.59 16.70
C HIS A 205 7.01 22.70 15.17
N LEU A 206 6.65 23.84 14.57
CA LEU A 206 6.87 24.07 13.14
C LEU A 206 8.35 24.27 12.81
N GLN A 207 9.16 24.77 13.75
CA GLN A 207 10.60 24.91 13.55
C GLN A 207 11.32 23.55 13.51
N GLU A 208 10.75 22.53 14.17
CA GLU A 208 11.26 21.16 14.16
C GLU A 208 10.72 20.34 12.97
N SER A 209 9.87 20.93 12.13
CA SER A 209 9.28 20.23 10.99
C SER A 209 10.27 20.11 9.81
N GLU A 210 10.27 18.96 9.18
CA GLU A 210 11.05 18.69 7.96
C GLU A 210 10.16 18.89 6.74
N ILE A 211 10.58 19.75 5.82
CA ILE A 211 9.87 20.03 4.58
C ILE A 211 10.55 19.24 3.44
N ASP A 212 9.82 18.28 2.89
CA ASP A 212 10.25 17.55 1.70
C ASP A 212 9.57 18.12 0.45
N TYR A 213 10.38 18.50 -0.54
CA TYR A 213 9.90 18.91 -1.86
C TYR A 213 9.83 17.71 -2.80
N SER A 214 8.68 17.53 -3.44
CA SER A 214 8.40 16.40 -4.35
C SER A 214 8.73 15.01 -3.79
N PRO A 215 8.31 14.65 -2.56
CA PRO A 215 8.62 13.35 -1.98
C PRO A 215 7.91 12.22 -2.72
N ARG A 216 8.49 11.02 -2.62
CA ARG A 216 7.91 9.79 -3.17
C ARG A 216 7.07 9.12 -2.08
N HIS A 217 5.75 9.08 -2.28
CA HIS A 217 4.84 8.38 -1.37
C HIS A 217 4.37 7.08 -2.01
N GLU A 218 4.67 5.96 -1.38
CA GLU A 218 4.21 4.66 -1.82
C GLU A 218 3.64 3.87 -0.65
N ALA A 219 2.54 3.16 -0.90
CA ALA A 219 1.95 2.27 0.07
C ALA A 219 1.38 1.06 -0.65
N PHE A 220 1.46 -0.11 -0.01
CA PHE A 220 0.81 -1.31 -0.51
C PHE A 220 -0.07 -1.93 0.58
N TRP A 221 -1.17 -2.54 0.15
CA TRP A 221 -2.02 -3.31 1.04
C TRP A 221 -2.78 -4.38 0.25
N SER A 222 -3.45 -5.27 0.99
CA SER A 222 -4.27 -6.33 0.41
C SER A 222 -5.74 -6.08 0.71
N VAL A 223 -6.57 -6.13 -0.33
CA VAL A 223 -8.02 -5.97 -0.23
C VAL A 223 -8.69 -7.31 -0.48
N GLY A 224 -9.42 -7.81 0.51
CA GLY A 224 -10.26 -9.00 0.39
C GLY A 224 -11.69 -8.69 -0.06
N GLY A 225 -12.41 -9.71 -0.51
CA GLY A 225 -13.82 -9.61 -0.89
C GLY A 225 -14.08 -9.31 -2.37
N ILE A 226 -13.05 -9.35 -3.21
CA ILE A 226 -13.16 -9.12 -4.65
C ILE A 226 -13.48 -10.43 -5.37
N ASN A 227 -14.42 -10.38 -6.31
CA ASN A 227 -14.83 -11.51 -7.12
C ASN A 227 -13.68 -11.96 -8.04
N PRO A 228 -13.40 -13.27 -8.13
CA PRO A 228 -12.30 -13.77 -8.96
C PRO A 228 -12.57 -13.50 -10.45
N PRO A 229 -11.56 -13.06 -11.22
CA PRO A 229 -11.72 -12.88 -12.66
C PRO A 229 -11.89 -14.23 -13.37
N LYS A 230 -12.54 -14.22 -14.54
CA LYS A 230 -12.93 -15.43 -15.29
C LYS A 230 -11.77 -16.41 -15.51
N ASN A 231 -10.55 -15.92 -15.72
CA ASN A 231 -9.34 -16.73 -15.89
C ASN A 231 -8.96 -17.50 -14.62
N VAL A 232 -9.09 -16.88 -13.44
CA VAL A 232 -8.83 -17.53 -12.14
C VAL A 232 -9.88 -18.60 -11.86
N VAL A 233 -11.16 -18.28 -12.10
CA VAL A 233 -12.26 -19.25 -11.96
C VAL A 233 -12.03 -20.46 -12.87
N ARG A 234 -11.71 -20.24 -14.16
CA ARG A 234 -11.44 -21.31 -15.12
C ARG A 234 -10.26 -22.18 -14.71
N SER A 235 -9.19 -21.57 -14.20
CA SER A 235 -8.00 -22.29 -13.72
C SER A 235 -8.33 -23.19 -12.54
N LYS A 236 -9.03 -22.67 -11.52
CA LYS A 236 -9.43 -23.43 -10.32
C LYS A 236 -10.40 -24.56 -10.66
N LYS A 237 -11.39 -24.32 -11.53
CA LYS A 237 -12.35 -25.36 -12.00
C LYS A 237 -11.67 -26.53 -12.71
N GLY A 238 -10.50 -26.32 -13.31
CA GLY A 238 -9.72 -27.38 -13.95
C GLY A 238 -9.08 -28.38 -12.99
N ARG A 239 -9.03 -28.09 -11.68
CA ARG A 239 -8.41 -28.94 -10.65
C ARG A 239 -9.48 -29.45 -9.69
N LYS A 240 -9.62 -30.78 -9.58
CA LYS A 240 -10.67 -31.42 -8.76
C LYS A 240 -10.72 -30.88 -7.32
N TRP A 241 -9.56 -30.75 -6.68
CA TRP A 241 -9.42 -30.28 -5.29
C TRP A 241 -9.58 -28.76 -5.09
N GLN A 242 -9.75 -27.97 -6.17
CA GLN A 242 -9.96 -26.51 -6.08
C GLN A 242 -11.30 -26.07 -6.68
N LYS A 243 -12.09 -26.99 -7.22
CA LYS A 243 -13.32 -26.70 -7.96
C LYS A 243 -14.36 -25.98 -7.09
N GLU A 244 -14.49 -26.40 -5.83
CA GLU A 244 -15.40 -25.81 -4.85
C GLU A 244 -15.01 -24.36 -4.53
N MET A 245 -13.70 -24.09 -4.44
CA MET A 245 -13.13 -22.77 -4.14
C MET A 245 -12.99 -21.86 -5.36
N ALA A 246 -13.58 -22.24 -6.51
CA ALA A 246 -13.38 -21.53 -7.76
C ALA A 246 -13.98 -20.12 -7.76
N ASN A 247 -15.13 -19.97 -7.09
CA ASN A 247 -15.87 -18.72 -6.99
C ASN A 247 -15.54 -17.93 -5.70
N ASP A 248 -14.70 -18.48 -4.82
CA ASP A 248 -14.33 -17.82 -3.58
C ASP A 248 -13.70 -16.45 -3.87
N PRO A 249 -14.10 -15.40 -3.12
CA PRO A 249 -13.45 -14.10 -3.19
C PRO A 249 -11.94 -14.23 -2.97
N TYR A 250 -11.17 -13.41 -3.67
CA TYR A 250 -9.72 -13.43 -3.57
C TYR A 250 -9.19 -12.07 -3.12
N ASN A 251 -7.98 -12.12 -2.56
CA ASN A 251 -7.29 -10.92 -2.14
C ASN A 251 -6.59 -10.26 -3.34
N ARG A 252 -6.77 -8.96 -3.47
CA ARG A 252 -6.11 -8.12 -4.47
C ARG A 252 -5.07 -7.24 -3.79
N PHE A 253 -3.85 -7.24 -4.32
CA PHE A 253 -2.86 -6.27 -3.89
C PHE A 253 -3.10 -4.93 -4.57
N MET A 254 -3.13 -3.87 -3.77
CA MET A 254 -3.20 -2.48 -4.20
C MET A 254 -1.85 -1.84 -3.92
N GLN A 255 -1.40 -0.99 -4.83
CA GLN A 255 -0.20 -0.19 -4.64
C GLN A 255 -0.50 1.25 -5.04
N TYR A 256 -0.36 2.14 -4.07
CA TYR A 256 -0.45 3.58 -4.26
C TYR A 256 0.94 4.13 -4.55
N SER A 257 1.02 5.02 -5.54
CA SER A 257 2.22 5.79 -5.88
C SER A 257 1.82 7.24 -6.12
N GLY A 258 2.14 8.10 -5.15
CA GLY A 258 1.93 9.53 -5.19
C GLY A 258 3.24 10.31 -5.21
N LYS A 259 3.16 11.52 -5.79
CA LYS A 259 4.25 12.51 -5.82
C LYS A 259 3.66 13.88 -5.47
N PRO A 260 3.31 14.12 -4.20
CA PRO A 260 2.80 15.44 -3.81
C PRO A 260 3.88 16.50 -4.03
N PHE A 261 3.47 17.75 -4.24
CA PHE A 261 4.43 18.85 -4.42
C PHE A 261 5.30 19.08 -3.18
N LEU A 262 4.68 18.93 -2.00
CA LEU A 262 5.30 19.20 -0.71
C LEU A 262 4.73 18.26 0.34
N ALA A 263 5.57 17.77 1.26
CA ALA A 263 5.12 17.11 2.47
C ALA A 263 5.83 17.69 3.69
N ILE A 264 5.07 17.94 4.74
CA ILE A 264 5.57 18.40 6.03
C ILE A 264 5.62 17.17 6.95
N ARG A 265 6.82 16.82 7.40
CA ARG A 265 7.04 15.72 8.33
C ARG A 265 7.40 16.29 9.70
N HIS A 266 6.93 15.62 10.74
CA HIS A 266 7.25 15.99 12.10
C HIS A 266 7.56 14.73 12.89
N ARG A 267 8.42 14.84 13.91
CA ARG A 267 8.83 13.70 14.73
C ARG A 267 7.69 13.16 15.60
N ASN A 268 6.83 14.05 16.09
CA ASN A 268 5.70 13.70 16.95
C ASN A 268 4.43 13.50 16.11
N GLN A 269 3.64 12.51 16.51
CA GLN A 269 2.34 12.20 15.91
C GLN A 269 1.29 13.25 16.30
N ILE A 270 0.41 13.58 15.35
CA ILE A 270 -0.74 14.47 15.60
C ILE A 270 -1.75 13.75 16.51
N THR A 271 -2.38 14.50 17.41
CA THR A 271 -3.43 13.97 18.30
C THR A 271 -4.63 13.47 17.48
N PRO A 272 -5.17 12.27 17.76
CA PRO A 272 -6.37 11.78 17.11
C PRO A 272 -7.55 12.74 17.28
N TRP A 273 -8.22 13.07 16.17
CA TRP A 273 -9.38 13.96 16.18
C TRP A 273 -10.71 13.24 16.48
N LYS A 274 -10.72 11.90 16.41
CA LYS A 274 -11.85 11.04 16.81
C LYS A 274 -11.48 10.17 18.01
N ASN A 275 -12.50 9.81 18.79
CA ASN A 275 -12.36 8.95 19.96
C ASN A 275 -12.28 7.47 19.57
N GLU A 276 -11.71 6.65 20.45
CA GLU A 276 -11.57 5.19 20.26
C GLU A 276 -12.92 4.46 20.13
N SER A 277 -13.98 4.99 20.74
CA SER A 277 -15.33 4.43 20.61
C SER A 277 -15.86 4.49 19.17
N GLU A 278 -15.45 5.49 18.38
CA GLU A 278 -15.83 5.57 16.98
C GLU A 278 -15.00 4.62 16.11
N SER A 279 -13.71 4.45 16.42
CA SER A 279 -12.81 3.57 15.65
C SER A 279 -13.20 2.09 15.74
N THR A 280 -13.86 1.69 16.83
CA THR A 280 -14.31 0.32 17.10
C THR A 280 -15.79 0.09 16.76
N ASN A 281 -16.49 1.09 16.22
CA ASN A 281 -17.92 1.01 15.97
C ASN A 281 -18.26 0.08 14.78
N ILE A 282 -18.89 -1.06 15.10
CA ILE A 282 -19.31 -2.08 14.13
C ILE A 282 -20.44 -1.58 13.22
N GLU A 283 -21.35 -0.74 13.72
CA GLU A 283 -22.45 -0.19 12.92
C GLU A 283 -21.93 0.74 11.84
N LEU A 284 -20.98 1.58 12.21
CA LEU A 284 -20.26 2.44 11.28
C LEU A 284 -19.53 1.58 10.22
N ALA A 285 -18.85 0.52 10.62
CA ALA A 285 -18.19 -0.39 9.67
C ALA A 285 -19.16 -1.05 8.66
N LYS A 286 -20.44 -1.21 9.01
CA LYS A 286 -21.46 -1.77 8.08
C LYS A 286 -21.90 -0.78 7.01
N THR A 287 -21.72 0.54 7.21
CA THR A 287 -22.11 1.56 6.23
C THR A 287 -21.12 1.70 5.08
N VAL A 288 -19.90 1.17 5.24
CA VAL A 288 -18.86 1.19 4.20
C VAL A 288 -19.38 0.48 2.93
N PRO A 289 -19.38 1.16 1.76
CA PRO A 289 -19.88 0.57 0.53
C PRO A 289 -19.08 -0.69 0.16
N ARG A 290 -19.79 -1.66 -0.44
CA ARG A 290 -19.19 -2.91 -0.91
C ARG A 290 -18.99 -2.87 -2.40
N PHE A 291 -17.74 -2.92 -2.83
CA PHE A 291 -17.36 -3.00 -4.24
C PHE A 291 -16.66 -4.33 -4.51
N ASN A 292 -17.44 -5.32 -4.95
CA ASN A 292 -16.94 -6.69 -5.13
C ASN A 292 -16.35 -6.96 -6.52
N TYR A 293 -16.34 -5.96 -7.42
CA TYR A 293 -15.82 -6.12 -8.78
C TYR A 293 -14.30 -5.90 -8.82
N ASP A 294 -13.66 -6.45 -9.85
CA ASP A 294 -12.23 -6.23 -10.05
C ASP A 294 -11.97 -4.75 -10.37
N PRO A 295 -10.99 -4.07 -9.74
CA PRO A 295 -10.70 -2.65 -9.96
C PRO A 295 -10.45 -2.30 -11.44
N ARG A 296 -10.00 -3.27 -12.25
CA ARG A 296 -9.86 -3.10 -13.70
C ARG A 296 -11.16 -2.73 -14.41
N THR A 297 -12.32 -3.07 -13.84
CA THR A 297 -13.63 -2.66 -14.35
C THR A 297 -13.85 -1.15 -14.28
N LEU A 298 -13.17 -0.46 -13.35
CA LEU A 298 -13.15 1.00 -13.25
C LEU A 298 -12.05 1.63 -14.11
N GLY A 299 -11.26 0.85 -14.84
CA GLY A 299 -10.17 1.37 -15.68
C GLY A 299 -8.82 1.52 -14.97
N TYR A 300 -8.66 0.96 -13.76
CA TYR A 300 -7.34 0.82 -13.13
C TYR A 300 -6.48 -0.20 -13.87
N VAL A 301 -5.18 0.06 -13.91
CA VAL A 301 -4.19 -0.81 -14.56
C VAL A 301 -3.58 -1.74 -13.51
N CYS A 302 -3.05 -2.88 -13.97
CA CYS A 302 -2.33 -3.79 -13.10
C CYS A 302 -0.97 -4.10 -13.70
N SER A 303 0.08 -3.84 -12.93
CA SER A 303 1.45 -4.17 -13.27
C SER A 303 2.04 -5.20 -12.30
N HIS A 304 3.24 -5.68 -12.58
CA HIS A 304 4.01 -6.50 -11.64
C HIS A 304 5.07 -5.62 -10.99
N GLN A 305 4.99 -5.48 -9.67
CA GLN A 305 5.90 -4.63 -8.90
C GLN A 305 6.23 -5.27 -7.55
N HIS A 306 7.40 -4.91 -7.01
CA HIS A 306 7.71 -5.21 -5.62
C HIS A 306 6.88 -4.31 -4.72
N LEU A 307 6.39 -4.88 -3.62
CA LEU A 307 5.56 -4.19 -2.65
C LEU A 307 6.43 -3.20 -1.88
N THR A 308 6.12 -1.92 -1.97
CA THR A 308 6.89 -0.85 -1.33
C THR A 308 6.00 -0.03 -0.39
N ASN A 309 6.59 0.35 0.75
CA ASN A 309 6.01 1.30 1.67
C ASN A 309 7.06 2.38 1.91
N ILE A 310 6.82 3.57 1.38
CA ILE A 310 7.74 4.70 1.38
C ILE A 310 6.93 5.93 1.79
N PRO A 311 7.08 6.45 3.01
CA PRO A 311 6.33 7.61 3.49
C PRO A 311 6.93 8.95 3.01
N GLY A 312 7.93 8.94 2.14
CA GLY A 312 8.68 10.13 1.72
C GLY A 312 10.12 9.80 1.34
N LYS A 313 11.08 10.58 1.83
CA LYS A 313 12.49 10.36 1.50
C LYS A 313 12.99 9.01 2.02
N LYS A 314 13.40 8.14 1.10
CA LYS A 314 14.25 6.99 1.40
C LYS A 314 15.65 7.39 0.94
N ASN A 315 16.52 7.78 1.87
CA ASN A 315 17.95 7.85 1.59
C ASN A 315 18.46 6.45 1.21
#